data_AF-A0A954LJM8-F1
#
_entry.id   AF-A0A954LJM8-F1
#
_cell.length_a   1.000
_cell.length_b   1.000
_cell.length_c   1.000
_cell.angle_alpha   90.00
_cell.angle_beta   90.00
_cell.angle_gamma   90.00
#
_symmetry.space_group_name_H-M   'P 1'
#
loop_
_entity.id
_entity.type
_entity.pdbx_description
1 polymer ?
#
loop_
_entity_poly.entity_id
_entity_poly.type
_entity_poly.pdbx_seq_one_letter_code
_entity_poly.pdbx_strand_id
1 'polypeptide(L)'
;LTGYECKSGGYEWFGQDPGHEALTAYGLMEFTDMAEVFPVDSEMLARTRDWLLKQRDGQGGFNRKRRALHTWVVDKDISNAYITWALLSAGEKDLEPEIATVRQAAEKTENSYVLALAANVMVLAGDKPSANRFLDRLIQLQEVDGRIKGATGSIVGSGGNALEIETTALATLAWLSDIDYIDFADKGVRYLSTVCEGGRFGNTQSTVLALKAIVAYDKAQAHPKAKGQLQLLVDGQPVGQPTPFGTDTSGAIALPDFTKLLTPGEHQIAVKMIDGSRMPYTIAVSMHSEKPASSDECKIQLQVALSNTTVKEGALTEAQVVCRNNAKEAVPTPVAIIGIPGGLEVRHDQLKELVKSEKIAAYEVLGRDVVLYWREMKAGEKVEFPISLIASIPGQYTAPASRAYLYYTDEHKQWVDPLKVTIQPIANR
;
A
#
# COMPACT_ATOMS: atom_id res chain seq x y z
N LEU A 1 2.45 -15.52 -5.48
CA LEU A 1 2.65 -14.58 -6.62
C LEU A 1 2.52 -15.27 -7.97
N THR A 2 3.14 -16.44 -8.20
CA THR A 2 3.00 -17.20 -9.46
C THR A 2 1.55 -17.53 -9.86
N GLY A 3 0.65 -17.69 -8.89
CA GLY A 3 -0.79 -17.89 -9.15
C GLY A 3 -1.51 -16.72 -9.84
N TYR A 4 -0.87 -15.54 -9.95
CA TYR A 4 -1.39 -14.37 -10.66
C TYR A 4 -0.75 -14.17 -12.04
N GLU A 5 0.10 -15.11 -12.48
CA GLU A 5 0.63 -15.12 -13.84
C GLU A 5 -0.48 -15.48 -14.82
N CYS A 6 -0.67 -14.63 -15.84
CA CYS A 6 -1.72 -14.81 -16.84
C CYS A 6 -1.33 -15.89 -17.86
N LYS A 7 -2.32 -16.51 -18.52
CA LYS A 7 -2.05 -17.59 -19.49
C LYS A 7 -1.27 -17.09 -20.72
N SER A 8 -1.47 -15.83 -21.11
CA SER A 8 -0.70 -15.16 -22.18
C SER A 8 0.66 -14.60 -21.71
N GLY A 9 1.06 -14.86 -20.46
CA GLY A 9 2.23 -14.30 -19.80
C GLY A 9 1.96 -12.95 -19.15
N GLY A 10 2.92 -12.50 -18.33
CA GLY A 10 2.77 -11.31 -17.49
C GLY A 10 1.89 -11.57 -16.25
N TYR A 11 1.76 -10.56 -15.40
CA TYR A 11 1.01 -10.62 -14.14
C TYR A 11 -0.17 -9.65 -14.15
N GLU A 12 -1.26 -10.03 -13.47
CA GLU A 12 -2.46 -9.21 -13.31
C GLU A 12 -3.05 -9.39 -11.90
N TRP A 13 -3.68 -8.35 -11.34
CA TRP A 13 -4.19 -8.33 -9.95
C TRP A 13 -5.01 -9.57 -9.58
N PHE A 14 -5.75 -10.15 -10.53
CA PHE A 14 -6.58 -11.33 -10.32
C PHE A 14 -6.24 -12.48 -11.29
N GLY A 15 -5.06 -12.47 -11.91
CA GLY A 15 -4.55 -13.54 -12.76
C GLY A 15 -5.30 -13.76 -14.09
N GLN A 16 -6.00 -12.73 -14.58
CA GLN A 16 -6.78 -12.81 -15.82
C GLN A 16 -6.05 -12.14 -16.99
N ASP A 17 -6.16 -12.71 -18.19
CA ASP A 17 -5.60 -12.11 -19.40
C ASP A 17 -6.32 -10.79 -19.79
N PRO A 18 -5.61 -9.83 -20.44
CA PRO A 18 -4.16 -9.84 -20.67
C PRO A 18 -3.37 -9.49 -19.39
N GLY A 19 -2.09 -9.92 -19.33
CA GLY A 19 -1.15 -9.44 -18.31
C GLY A 19 -1.03 -7.91 -18.33
N HIS A 20 -0.76 -7.31 -17.17
CA HIS A 20 -0.64 -5.86 -16.99
C HIS A 20 0.83 -5.45 -16.90
N GLU A 21 1.25 -4.50 -17.73
CA GLU A 21 2.67 -4.17 -17.89
C GLU A 21 3.28 -3.61 -16.60
N ALA A 22 2.58 -2.73 -15.90
CA ALA A 22 3.09 -2.18 -14.63
C ALA A 22 3.19 -3.22 -13.51
N LEU A 23 2.24 -4.17 -13.44
CA LEU A 23 2.30 -5.23 -12.44
C LEU A 23 3.38 -6.24 -12.77
N THR A 24 3.56 -6.52 -14.05
CA THR A 24 4.63 -7.41 -14.50
C THR A 24 5.99 -6.78 -14.21
N ALA A 25 6.13 -5.46 -14.40
CA ALA A 25 7.32 -4.70 -14.02
C ALA A 25 7.58 -4.73 -12.50
N TYR A 26 6.53 -4.56 -11.70
CA TYR A 26 6.61 -4.75 -10.24
C TYR A 26 7.09 -6.15 -9.88
N GLY A 27 6.46 -7.19 -10.44
CA GLY A 27 6.85 -8.58 -10.21
C GLY A 27 8.29 -8.87 -10.62
N LEU A 28 8.77 -8.32 -11.75
CA LEU A 28 10.16 -8.46 -12.17
C LEU A 28 11.14 -7.86 -11.15
N MET A 29 10.84 -6.67 -10.60
CA MET A 29 11.67 -6.06 -9.56
C MET A 29 11.64 -6.90 -8.28
N GLU A 30 10.44 -7.26 -7.81
CA GLU A 30 10.24 -8.03 -6.58
C GLU A 30 10.98 -9.37 -6.64
N PHE A 31 10.83 -10.13 -7.74
CA PHE A 31 11.51 -11.41 -7.90
C PHE A 31 13.02 -11.27 -8.06
N THR A 32 13.50 -10.18 -8.67
CA THR A 32 14.95 -9.90 -8.72
C THR A 32 15.50 -9.63 -7.34
N ASP A 33 14.88 -8.74 -6.57
CA ASP A 33 15.31 -8.40 -5.20
C ASP A 33 15.23 -9.66 -4.29
N MET A 34 14.17 -10.46 -4.43
CA MET A 34 14.00 -11.72 -3.69
C MET A 34 15.08 -12.76 -4.01
N ALA A 35 15.57 -12.82 -5.26
CA ALA A 35 16.59 -13.78 -5.69
C ALA A 35 17.94 -13.60 -4.97
N GLU A 36 18.20 -12.44 -4.36
CA GLU A 36 19.40 -12.20 -3.55
C GLU A 36 19.41 -12.99 -2.25
N VAL A 37 18.23 -13.34 -1.71
CA VAL A 37 18.08 -13.92 -0.37
C VAL A 37 17.24 -15.20 -0.33
N PHE A 38 16.58 -15.55 -1.44
CA PHE A 38 15.73 -16.73 -1.54
C PHE A 38 15.80 -17.34 -2.95
N PRO A 39 15.73 -18.68 -3.10
CA PRO A 39 15.70 -19.31 -4.43
C PRO A 39 14.47 -18.90 -5.25
N VAL A 40 14.69 -18.24 -6.38
CA VAL A 40 13.66 -17.88 -7.36
C VAL A 40 13.92 -18.63 -8.67
N ASP A 41 12.85 -19.13 -9.31
CA ASP A 41 12.93 -19.80 -10.62
C ASP A 41 13.48 -18.83 -11.69
N SER A 42 14.67 -19.13 -12.20
CA SER A 42 15.33 -18.31 -13.22
C SER A 42 14.59 -18.29 -14.55
N GLU A 43 13.90 -19.38 -14.93
CA GLU A 43 13.11 -19.43 -16.16
C GLU A 43 11.86 -18.56 -16.03
N MET A 44 11.26 -18.49 -14.84
CA MET A 44 10.19 -17.55 -14.52
C MET A 44 10.62 -16.10 -14.64
N LEU A 45 11.79 -15.77 -14.08
CA LEU A 45 12.30 -14.41 -14.13
C LEU A 45 12.64 -14.01 -15.58
N ALA A 46 13.24 -14.93 -16.36
CA ALA A 46 13.52 -14.74 -17.77
C ALA A 46 12.24 -14.52 -18.59
N ARG A 47 11.22 -15.39 -18.48
CA ARG A 47 9.95 -15.24 -19.22
C ARG A 47 9.20 -13.97 -18.85
N THR A 48 9.27 -13.53 -17.58
CA THR A 48 8.68 -12.27 -17.11
C THR A 48 9.34 -11.06 -17.78
N ARG A 49 10.68 -11.04 -17.82
CA ARG A 49 11.45 -10.01 -18.52
C ARG A 49 11.15 -10.01 -20.03
N ASP A 50 11.20 -11.17 -20.68
CA ASP A 50 10.93 -11.30 -22.11
C ASP A 50 9.52 -10.83 -22.47
N TRP A 51 8.53 -11.11 -21.63
CA TRP A 51 7.17 -10.65 -21.83
C TRP A 51 7.09 -9.11 -21.79
N LEU A 52 7.76 -8.45 -20.84
CA LEU A 52 7.82 -6.99 -20.75
C LEU A 52 8.52 -6.37 -21.97
N LEU A 53 9.66 -6.93 -22.39
CA LEU A 53 10.40 -6.45 -23.55
C LEU A 53 9.61 -6.57 -24.86
N LYS A 54 8.73 -7.57 -24.96
CA LYS A 54 7.77 -7.70 -26.08
C LYS A 54 6.67 -6.64 -26.07
N GLN A 55 6.45 -5.96 -24.94
CA GLN A 55 5.49 -4.87 -24.88
C GLN A 55 6.06 -3.56 -25.43
N ARG A 56 7.36 -3.44 -25.75
CA ARG A 56 7.91 -2.23 -26.36
C ARG A 56 7.14 -1.82 -27.62
N ASP A 57 6.87 -0.52 -27.77
CA ASP A 57 6.12 0.05 -28.89
C ASP A 57 7.01 0.40 -30.11
N GLY A 58 8.33 0.23 -29.97
CA GLY A 58 9.34 0.58 -30.97
C GLY A 58 9.63 2.07 -31.08
N GLN A 59 9.03 2.90 -30.21
CA GLN A 59 9.15 4.36 -30.16
C GLN A 59 9.68 4.82 -28.79
N GLY A 60 10.36 3.95 -28.05
CA GLY A 60 10.88 4.20 -26.71
C GLY A 60 9.81 4.22 -25.62
N GLY A 61 8.66 3.58 -25.85
CA GLY A 61 7.63 3.36 -24.85
C GLY A 61 7.14 1.92 -24.84
N PHE A 62 6.08 1.68 -24.07
CA PHE A 62 5.44 0.37 -23.97
C PHE A 62 3.98 0.44 -24.45
N ASN A 63 3.57 -0.60 -25.16
CA ASN A 63 2.18 -0.91 -25.43
C ASN A 63 1.44 -1.03 -24.10
N ARG A 64 0.18 -0.58 -24.10
CA ARG A 64 -0.69 -0.56 -22.92
C ARG A 64 -1.96 -1.33 -23.26
N LYS A 65 -1.86 -2.65 -23.38
CA LYS A 65 -3.01 -3.50 -23.73
C LYS A 65 -3.86 -3.72 -22.49
N ARG A 66 -4.69 -2.72 -22.17
CA ARG A 66 -5.47 -2.70 -20.93
C ARG A 66 -6.84 -3.31 -21.12
N ARG A 67 -7.36 -3.93 -20.05
CA ARG A 67 -8.80 -4.05 -19.85
C ARG A 67 -9.40 -2.64 -19.76
N ALA A 68 -10.61 -2.45 -20.29
CA ALA A 68 -11.29 -1.15 -20.38
C ALA A 68 -11.46 -0.39 -19.04
N LEU A 69 -11.23 -1.05 -17.90
CA LEU A 69 -11.43 -0.55 -16.53
C LEU A 69 -10.12 -0.14 -15.80
N HIS A 70 -9.02 0.07 -16.53
CA HIS A 70 -7.74 0.55 -15.98
C HIS A 70 -7.40 1.95 -16.49
N THR A 71 -8.39 2.84 -16.50
CA THR A 71 -8.29 4.19 -17.14
C THR A 71 -7.52 5.20 -16.28
N TRP A 72 -7.13 4.82 -15.07
CA TRP A 72 -6.51 5.68 -14.08
C TRP A 72 -4.97 5.64 -14.11
N VAL A 73 -4.37 4.59 -14.71
CA VAL A 73 -2.91 4.50 -14.96
C VAL A 73 -2.54 5.19 -16.30
N VAL A 74 -3.37 6.08 -16.86
CA VAL A 74 -3.29 6.51 -18.27
C VAL A 74 -2.10 7.42 -18.59
N ASP A 75 -1.44 7.99 -17.60
CA ASP A 75 -0.24 8.78 -17.82
C ASP A 75 0.88 7.91 -18.43
N LYS A 76 1.23 8.23 -19.68
CA LYS A 76 2.25 7.53 -20.46
C LYS A 76 3.62 7.71 -19.83
N ASP A 77 3.89 8.88 -19.27
CA ASP A 77 5.20 9.21 -18.72
C ASP A 77 5.43 8.46 -17.40
N ILE A 78 4.39 8.37 -16.54
CA ILE A 78 4.44 7.50 -15.35
C ILE A 78 4.72 6.06 -15.74
N SER A 79 3.91 5.52 -16.67
CA SER A 79 4.00 4.10 -17.07
C SER A 79 5.37 3.77 -17.68
N ASN A 80 5.85 4.59 -18.62
CA ASN A 80 7.12 4.38 -19.28
C ASN A 80 8.30 4.53 -18.31
N ALA A 81 8.30 5.55 -17.46
CA ALA A 81 9.37 5.77 -16.48
C ALA A 81 9.44 4.61 -15.49
N TYR A 82 8.29 4.12 -15.00
CA TYR A 82 8.24 3.01 -14.06
C TYR A 82 8.73 1.70 -14.67
N ILE A 83 8.25 1.34 -15.87
CA ILE A 83 8.66 0.09 -16.53
C ILE A 83 10.16 0.13 -16.89
N THR A 84 10.66 1.28 -17.36
CA THR A 84 12.08 1.46 -17.67
C THR A 84 12.94 1.33 -16.41
N TRP A 85 12.51 1.96 -15.30
CA TRP A 85 13.17 1.85 -14.01
C TRP A 85 13.20 0.40 -13.51
N ALA A 86 12.10 -0.33 -13.66
CA ALA A 86 12.00 -1.73 -13.27
C ALA A 86 12.93 -2.64 -14.06
N LEU A 87 12.98 -2.48 -15.38
CA LEU A 87 13.86 -3.27 -16.25
C LEU A 87 15.35 -2.98 -15.94
N LEU A 88 15.73 -1.70 -15.78
CA LEU A 88 17.09 -1.32 -15.39
C LEU A 88 17.46 -1.86 -14.00
N SER A 89 16.54 -1.77 -13.04
CA SER A 89 16.75 -2.32 -11.68
C SER A 89 16.94 -3.83 -11.72
N ALA A 90 16.30 -4.52 -12.67
CA ALA A 90 16.45 -5.95 -12.90
C ALA A 90 17.64 -6.34 -13.80
N GLY A 91 18.54 -5.38 -14.08
CA GLY A 91 19.79 -5.58 -14.81
C GLY A 91 19.69 -5.56 -16.33
N GLU A 92 18.54 -5.20 -16.90
CA GLU A 92 18.38 -5.02 -18.35
C GLU A 92 19.16 -3.79 -18.83
N LYS A 93 19.75 -3.84 -20.03
CA LYS A 93 20.62 -2.77 -20.53
C LYS A 93 20.18 -2.22 -21.89
N ASP A 94 19.53 -3.03 -22.72
CA ASP A 94 19.19 -2.67 -24.11
C ASP A 94 17.88 -1.85 -24.16
N LEU A 95 17.93 -0.65 -23.57
CA LEU A 95 16.78 0.25 -23.31
C LEU A 95 17.05 1.70 -23.73
N GLU A 96 18.03 1.97 -24.60
CA GLU A 96 18.40 3.33 -24.98
C GLU A 96 17.22 4.18 -25.50
N PRO A 97 16.30 3.65 -26.34
CA PRO A 97 15.12 4.40 -26.77
C PRO A 97 14.20 4.76 -25.60
N GLU A 98 13.97 3.84 -24.68
CA GLU A 98 13.12 4.04 -23.51
C GLU A 98 13.73 5.05 -22.52
N ILE A 99 15.03 4.93 -22.24
CA ILE A 99 15.80 5.88 -21.42
C ILE A 99 15.73 7.29 -22.03
N ALA A 100 15.88 7.40 -23.35
CA ALA A 100 15.81 8.69 -24.03
C ALA A 100 14.41 9.33 -23.92
N THR A 101 13.34 8.53 -24.05
CA THR A 101 11.96 8.99 -23.87
C THR A 101 11.70 9.46 -22.44
N VAL A 102 12.12 8.67 -21.44
CA VAL A 102 11.97 9.04 -20.02
C VAL A 102 12.70 10.35 -19.71
N ARG A 103 13.91 10.52 -20.23
CA ARG A 103 14.67 11.77 -20.10
C ARG A 103 13.94 12.97 -20.73
N GLN A 104 13.40 12.81 -21.95
CA GLN A 104 12.67 13.89 -22.63
C GLN A 104 11.38 14.28 -21.90
N ALA A 105 10.65 13.29 -21.35
CA ALA A 105 9.47 13.54 -20.53
C ALA A 105 9.85 14.28 -19.24
N ALA A 106 10.92 13.84 -18.57
CA ALA A 106 11.40 14.44 -17.34
C ALA A 106 11.81 15.90 -17.50
N GLU A 107 12.45 16.28 -18.63
CA GLU A 107 12.80 17.69 -18.92
C GLU A 107 11.60 18.65 -18.89
N LYS A 108 10.37 18.16 -19.12
CA LYS A 108 9.15 18.97 -19.24
C LYS A 108 8.11 18.73 -18.16
N THR A 109 8.21 17.63 -17.43
CA THR A 109 7.16 17.22 -16.48
C THR A 109 7.08 18.15 -15.28
N GLU A 110 5.85 18.42 -14.85
CA GLU A 110 5.54 19.03 -13.54
C GLU A 110 5.19 17.95 -12.49
N ASN A 111 4.96 16.70 -12.91
CA ASN A 111 4.67 15.60 -12.01
C ASN A 111 5.98 15.10 -11.37
N SER A 112 6.15 15.39 -10.09
CA SER A 112 7.37 15.04 -9.35
C SER A 112 7.58 13.53 -9.19
N TYR A 113 6.52 12.72 -9.29
CA TYR A 113 6.64 11.26 -9.34
C TYR A 113 7.39 10.79 -10.59
N VAL A 114 7.04 11.34 -11.76
CA VAL A 114 7.74 11.07 -13.03
C VAL A 114 9.19 11.55 -12.95
N LEU A 115 9.42 12.73 -12.38
CA LEU A 115 10.77 13.26 -12.19
C LEU A 115 11.62 12.36 -11.29
N ALA A 116 11.06 11.86 -10.18
CA ALA A 116 11.76 10.96 -9.26
C ALA A 116 12.08 9.60 -9.90
N LEU A 117 11.15 9.02 -10.66
CA LEU A 117 11.43 7.82 -11.46
C LEU A 117 12.53 8.08 -12.50
N ALA A 118 12.43 9.18 -13.24
CA ALA A 118 13.41 9.53 -14.26
C ALA A 118 14.81 9.74 -13.68
N ALA A 119 14.93 10.37 -12.50
CA ALA A 119 16.21 10.50 -11.81
C ALA A 119 16.84 9.13 -11.54
N ASN A 120 16.06 8.17 -11.00
CA ASN A 120 16.53 6.80 -10.81
C ASN A 120 16.91 6.09 -12.12
N VAL A 121 16.13 6.28 -13.20
CA VAL A 121 16.47 5.76 -14.53
C VAL A 121 17.80 6.32 -15.02
N MET A 122 18.04 7.63 -14.90
CA MET A 122 19.30 8.26 -15.34
C MET A 122 20.49 7.76 -14.52
N VAL A 123 20.31 7.59 -13.20
CA VAL A 123 21.32 7.01 -12.30
C VAL A 123 21.71 5.60 -12.77
N LEU A 124 20.72 4.72 -12.97
CA LEU A 124 20.97 3.33 -13.37
C LEU A 124 21.53 3.23 -14.80
N ALA A 125 21.14 4.14 -15.70
CA ALA A 125 21.67 4.22 -17.06
C ALA A 125 23.07 4.85 -17.14
N GLY A 126 23.58 5.45 -16.06
CA GLY A 126 24.87 6.14 -16.03
C GLY A 126 24.88 7.52 -16.72
N ASP A 127 23.71 8.11 -17.05
CA ASP A 127 23.59 9.47 -17.57
C ASP A 127 23.68 10.49 -16.41
N LYS A 128 24.89 10.65 -15.86
CA LYS A 128 25.16 11.57 -14.74
C LYS A 128 24.70 13.01 -14.99
N PRO A 129 24.96 13.63 -16.17
CA PRO A 129 24.50 14.99 -16.43
C PRO A 129 22.98 15.13 -16.29
N SER A 130 22.20 14.19 -16.83
CA SER A 130 20.74 14.24 -16.73
C SER A 130 20.26 13.88 -15.32
N ALA A 131 20.90 12.91 -14.67
CA ALA A 131 20.61 12.57 -13.28
C ALA A 131 20.74 13.79 -12.37
N ASN A 132 21.88 14.47 -12.37
CA ASN A 132 22.13 15.63 -11.50
C ASN A 132 21.11 16.75 -11.74
N ARG A 133 20.77 17.05 -13.00
CA ARG A 133 19.70 18.04 -13.31
C ARG A 133 18.36 17.66 -12.70
N PHE A 134 17.98 16.38 -12.74
CA PHE A 134 16.70 15.92 -12.17
C PHE A 134 16.73 15.86 -10.64
N LEU A 135 17.86 15.46 -10.04
CA LEU A 135 18.09 15.52 -8.60
C LEU A 135 18.00 16.96 -8.08
N ASP A 136 18.61 17.91 -8.79
CA ASP A 136 18.56 19.35 -8.45
C ASP A 136 17.13 19.91 -8.51
N ARG A 137 16.33 19.45 -9.48
CA ARG A 137 14.92 19.84 -9.57
C ARG A 137 14.09 19.25 -8.44
N LEU A 138 14.36 18.01 -8.01
CA LEU A 138 13.70 17.41 -6.86
C LEU A 138 13.99 18.20 -5.57
N ILE A 139 15.19 18.80 -5.43
CA ILE A 139 15.53 19.64 -4.27
C ILE A 139 14.56 20.82 -4.16
N GLN A 140 14.23 21.46 -5.28
CA GLN A 140 13.30 22.59 -5.29
C GLN A 140 11.87 22.22 -4.90
N LEU A 141 11.55 20.92 -4.91
CA LEU A 141 10.25 20.36 -4.55
C LEU A 141 10.23 19.76 -3.15
N GLN A 142 11.38 19.73 -2.45
CA GLN A 142 11.46 19.22 -1.09
C GLN A 142 10.99 20.28 -0.09
N GLU A 143 10.02 19.90 0.72
CA GLU A 143 9.50 20.69 1.82
C GLU A 143 10.40 20.62 3.06
N VAL A 144 10.16 21.50 4.03
CA VAL A 144 10.98 21.61 5.26
C VAL A 144 10.98 20.32 6.08
N ASP A 145 9.87 19.59 6.08
CA ASP A 145 9.74 18.31 6.77
C ASP A 145 10.53 17.18 6.08
N GLY A 146 10.81 17.31 4.78
CA GLY A 146 11.55 16.36 3.93
C GLY A 146 10.72 15.73 2.82
N ARG A 147 9.40 15.97 2.80
CA ARG A 147 8.47 15.47 1.79
C ARG A 147 8.70 16.12 0.43
N ILE A 148 8.45 15.37 -0.66
CA ILE A 148 8.42 15.89 -2.03
C ILE A 148 6.99 16.19 -2.47
N LYS A 149 6.70 17.44 -2.86
CA LYS A 149 5.39 17.85 -3.38
C LYS A 149 5.29 17.77 -4.91
N GLY A 150 4.11 18.03 -5.46
CA GLY A 150 3.90 18.19 -6.90
C GLY A 150 3.62 16.90 -7.67
N ALA A 151 3.42 15.78 -6.97
CA ALA A 151 3.02 14.54 -7.61
C ALA A 151 1.54 14.60 -7.96
N THR A 152 1.19 14.24 -9.19
CA THR A 152 -0.20 14.26 -9.68
C THR A 152 -0.81 12.88 -9.88
N GLY A 153 0.00 11.82 -9.72
CA GLY A 153 -0.43 10.43 -9.73
C GLY A 153 0.76 9.48 -9.64
N SER A 154 0.50 8.22 -9.29
CA SER A 154 1.48 7.13 -9.28
C SER A 154 1.12 6.02 -10.25
N ILE A 155 2.01 5.03 -10.40
CA ILE A 155 1.78 3.88 -11.29
C ILE A 155 0.59 3.01 -10.85
N VAL A 156 0.34 2.93 -9.55
CA VAL A 156 -0.82 2.29 -8.94
C VAL A 156 -1.85 3.32 -8.49
N GLY A 157 -1.82 4.52 -9.10
CA GLY A 157 -2.72 5.65 -8.87
C GLY A 157 -3.08 5.93 -7.42
N SER A 158 -2.07 5.87 -6.57
CA SER A 158 -2.12 6.37 -5.21
C SER A 158 -2.45 7.86 -5.21
N GLY A 159 -3.16 8.27 -4.18
CA GLY A 159 -3.42 9.65 -3.82
C GLY A 159 -2.94 9.94 -2.40
N GLY A 160 -3.19 11.17 -1.95
CA GLY A 160 -2.96 11.60 -0.56
C GLY A 160 -1.57 11.24 -0.03
N ASN A 161 -1.53 10.73 1.20
CA ASN A 161 -0.29 10.44 1.92
C ASN A 161 0.54 9.37 1.20
N ALA A 162 -0.10 8.36 0.62
CA ALA A 162 0.62 7.30 -0.06
C ALA A 162 1.39 7.81 -1.29
N LEU A 163 0.79 8.72 -2.07
CA LEU A 163 1.46 9.33 -3.22
C LEU A 163 2.69 10.15 -2.81
N GLU A 164 2.58 10.91 -1.72
CA GLU A 164 3.67 11.70 -1.17
C GLU A 164 4.82 10.81 -0.66
N ILE A 165 4.48 9.71 0.01
CA ILE A 165 5.44 8.72 0.50
C ILE A 165 6.17 8.05 -0.68
N GLU A 166 5.45 7.57 -1.69
CA GLU A 166 6.07 6.94 -2.86
C GLU A 166 7.05 7.90 -3.56
N THR A 167 6.62 9.14 -3.79
CA THR A 167 7.42 10.17 -4.47
C THR A 167 8.66 10.50 -3.66
N THR A 168 8.52 10.68 -2.34
CA THR A 168 9.64 10.99 -1.45
C THR A 168 10.62 9.84 -1.35
N ALA A 169 10.14 8.60 -1.30
CA ALA A 169 10.99 7.42 -1.29
C ALA A 169 11.78 7.27 -2.60
N LEU A 170 11.16 7.49 -3.75
CA LEU A 170 11.85 7.46 -5.05
C LEU A 170 12.91 8.56 -5.17
N ALA A 171 12.61 9.79 -4.73
CA ALA A 171 13.59 10.88 -4.71
C ALA A 171 14.76 10.57 -3.78
N THR A 172 14.47 10.04 -2.59
CA THR A 172 15.48 9.60 -1.61
C THR A 172 16.40 8.54 -2.20
N LEU A 173 15.84 7.52 -2.86
CA LEU A 173 16.63 6.49 -3.56
C LEU A 173 17.55 7.09 -4.63
N ALA A 174 17.07 8.08 -5.39
CA ALA A 174 17.86 8.72 -6.42
C ALA A 174 19.01 9.56 -5.82
N TRP A 175 18.75 10.34 -4.77
CA TRP A 175 19.77 11.15 -4.09
C TRP A 175 20.87 10.31 -3.43
N LEU A 176 20.55 9.11 -2.96
CA LEU A 176 21.54 8.17 -2.40
C LEU A 176 22.59 7.69 -3.42
N SER A 177 22.43 8.01 -4.70
CA SER A 177 23.41 7.66 -5.73
C SER A 177 24.69 8.50 -5.71
N ASP A 178 24.68 9.67 -5.06
CA ASP A 178 25.82 10.57 -4.99
C ASP A 178 25.85 11.33 -3.65
N ILE A 179 27.02 11.39 -3.03
CA ILE A 179 27.23 11.95 -1.68
C ILE A 179 26.89 13.44 -1.61
N ASP A 180 26.98 14.16 -2.74
CA ASP A 180 26.66 15.58 -2.82
C ASP A 180 25.18 15.87 -2.51
N TYR A 181 24.31 14.86 -2.56
CA TYR A 181 22.88 14.97 -2.29
C TYR A 181 22.44 14.41 -0.93
N ILE A 182 23.38 13.98 -0.08
CA ILE A 182 23.05 13.23 1.14
C ILE A 182 22.14 14.00 2.11
N ASP A 183 22.32 15.32 2.24
CA ASP A 183 21.49 16.16 3.10
C ASP A 183 20.00 16.13 2.71
N PHE A 184 19.69 15.90 1.43
CA PHE A 184 18.32 15.80 0.93
C PHE A 184 17.75 14.41 1.15
N ALA A 185 18.57 13.37 0.99
CA ALA A 185 18.21 12.00 1.36
C ALA A 185 17.94 11.87 2.87
N ASP A 186 18.77 12.49 3.72
CA ASP A 186 18.58 12.56 5.18
C ASP A 186 17.21 13.11 5.55
N LYS A 187 16.82 14.24 4.94
CA LYS A 187 15.50 14.85 5.14
C LYS A 187 14.38 13.94 4.67
N GLY A 188 14.53 13.29 3.51
CA GLY A 188 13.57 12.35 2.96
C GLY A 188 13.32 11.16 3.91
N VAL A 189 14.39 10.52 4.41
CA VAL A 189 14.29 9.42 5.39
C VAL A 189 13.72 9.89 6.71
N ARG A 190 14.06 11.10 7.17
CA ARG A 190 13.45 11.68 8.37
C ARG A 190 11.93 11.79 8.19
N TYR A 191 11.45 12.33 7.07
CA TYR A 191 10.01 12.35 6.78
C TYR A 191 9.42 10.93 6.77
N LEU A 192 10.01 9.99 6.03
CA LEU A 192 9.53 8.60 5.98
C LEU A 192 9.42 7.98 7.38
N SER A 193 10.35 8.26 8.29
CA SER A 193 10.30 7.76 9.66
C SER A 193 9.11 8.29 10.48
N THR A 194 8.62 9.49 10.16
CA THR A 194 7.48 10.12 10.84
C THR A 194 6.11 9.62 10.38
N VAL A 195 6.04 9.00 9.20
CA VAL A 195 4.79 8.50 8.59
C VAL A 195 4.69 6.98 8.63
N CYS A 196 5.56 6.32 9.38
CA CYS A 196 5.50 4.88 9.64
C CYS A 196 4.46 4.58 10.72
N GLU A 197 3.38 3.91 10.33
CA GLU A 197 2.30 3.49 11.23
C GLU A 197 2.27 1.97 11.32
N GLY A 198 2.66 1.41 12.48
CA GLY A 198 2.63 -0.03 12.70
C GLY A 198 3.47 -0.85 11.71
N GLY A 199 4.55 -0.26 11.18
CA GLY A 199 5.42 -0.87 10.16
C GLY A 199 4.91 -0.71 8.72
N ARG A 200 3.86 0.09 8.49
CA ARG A 200 3.31 0.41 7.17
C ARG A 200 3.51 1.89 6.85
N PHE A 201 3.55 2.22 5.58
CA PHE A 201 3.71 3.60 5.10
C PHE A 201 2.54 3.97 4.18
N GLY A 202 1.30 3.90 4.68
CA GLY A 202 0.09 4.01 3.86
C GLY A 202 -0.29 2.69 3.21
N ASN A 203 -0.16 2.59 1.89
CA ASN A 203 -0.52 1.40 1.12
C ASN A 203 0.67 0.45 0.86
N THR A 204 0.44 -0.61 0.08
CA THR A 204 1.46 -1.62 -0.25
C THR A 204 2.61 -1.05 -1.07
N GLN A 205 2.33 -0.26 -2.11
CA GLN A 205 3.33 0.32 -3.00
C GLN A 205 4.21 1.33 -2.26
N SER A 206 3.61 2.23 -1.48
CA SER A 206 4.31 3.21 -0.67
C SER A 206 5.15 2.55 0.43
N THR A 207 4.65 1.48 1.04
CA THR A 207 5.43 0.67 2.00
C THR A 207 6.68 0.06 1.37
N VAL A 208 6.54 -0.58 0.19
CA VAL A 208 7.69 -1.19 -0.51
C VAL A 208 8.74 -0.14 -0.85
N LEU A 209 8.33 1.00 -1.44
CA LEU A 209 9.26 2.06 -1.82
C LEU A 209 9.94 2.69 -0.60
N ALA A 210 9.19 2.98 0.47
CA ALA A 210 9.74 3.54 1.71
C ALA A 210 10.77 2.59 2.33
N LEU A 211 10.47 1.30 2.43
CA LEU A 211 11.42 0.31 2.93
C LEU A 211 12.65 0.18 2.04
N LYS A 212 12.50 0.21 0.71
CA LYS A 212 13.62 0.21 -0.23
C LYS A 212 14.53 1.41 0.00
N ALA A 213 13.97 2.61 0.16
CA ALA A 213 14.71 3.84 0.47
C ALA A 213 15.43 3.77 1.82
N ILE A 214 14.75 3.31 2.87
CA ILE A 214 15.33 3.18 4.22
C ILE A 214 16.48 2.16 4.24
N VAL A 215 16.33 1.00 3.57
CA VAL A 215 17.39 0.00 3.47
C VAL A 215 18.59 0.52 2.69
N ALA A 216 18.36 1.21 1.56
CA ALA A 216 19.43 1.84 0.79
C ALA A 216 20.16 2.92 1.61
N TYR A 217 19.41 3.73 2.35
CA TYR A 217 19.95 4.75 3.24
C TYR A 217 20.80 4.14 4.35
N ASP A 218 20.28 3.12 5.05
CA ASP A 218 21.01 2.44 6.12
C ASP A 218 22.29 1.81 5.58
N LYS A 219 22.28 1.18 4.41
CA LYS A 219 23.50 0.67 3.74
C LYS A 219 24.52 1.78 3.45
N ALA A 220 24.07 2.96 3.05
CA ALA A 220 24.94 4.10 2.73
C ALA A 220 25.46 4.84 3.97
N GLN A 221 24.71 4.83 5.07
CA GLN A 221 24.95 5.63 6.28
C GLN A 221 25.16 4.79 7.55
N ALA A 222 25.39 3.49 7.43
CA ALA A 222 25.59 2.59 8.57
C ALA A 222 26.80 3.02 9.40
N HIS A 223 26.53 3.62 10.57
CA HIS A 223 27.54 3.92 11.58
C HIS A 223 27.20 3.20 12.89
N PRO A 224 28.19 2.59 13.58
CA PRO A 224 27.97 1.98 14.89
C PRO A 224 27.39 3.01 15.86
N LYS A 225 26.22 2.70 16.44
CA LYS A 225 25.60 3.57 17.44
C LYS A 225 26.48 3.59 18.70
N ALA A 226 26.79 4.78 19.20
CA ALA A 226 27.46 4.94 20.48
C ALA A 226 26.55 4.40 21.59
N LYS A 227 27.15 3.64 22.51
CA LYS A 227 26.43 2.98 23.62
C LYS A 227 25.73 4.03 24.49
N GLY A 228 24.54 3.72 24.96
CA GLY A 228 23.73 4.60 25.81
C GLY A 228 22.61 3.84 26.51
N GLN A 229 21.65 4.58 27.04
CA GLN A 229 20.48 4.02 27.71
C GLN A 229 19.19 4.75 27.31
N LEU A 230 18.07 4.03 27.35
CA LEU A 230 16.72 4.56 27.15
C LEU A 230 15.98 4.57 28.48
N GLN A 231 15.43 5.72 28.87
CA GLN A 231 14.52 5.84 30.01
C GLN A 231 13.12 6.18 29.50
N LEU A 232 12.14 5.34 29.82
CA LEU A 232 10.72 5.64 29.61
C LEU A 232 10.23 6.59 30.71
N LEU A 233 9.44 7.58 30.34
CA LEU A 233 8.73 8.47 31.26
C LEU A 233 7.25 8.50 30.94
N VAL A 234 6.42 8.47 31.98
CA VAL A 234 4.97 8.75 31.90
C VAL A 234 4.68 9.90 32.85
N ASP A 235 4.10 10.97 32.33
CA ASP A 235 3.78 12.21 33.06
C ASP A 235 5.01 12.78 33.79
N GLY A 236 6.17 12.70 33.13
CA GLY A 236 7.46 13.13 33.66
C GLY A 236 8.09 12.21 34.70
N GLN A 237 7.43 11.13 35.11
CA GLN A 237 7.96 10.15 36.07
C GLN A 237 8.65 8.99 35.35
N PRO A 238 9.87 8.59 35.78
CA PRO A 238 10.57 7.47 35.18
C PRO A 238 9.83 6.14 35.44
N VAL A 239 9.64 5.35 34.37
CA VAL A 239 9.04 4.01 34.44
C VAL A 239 10.13 2.96 34.28
N GLY A 240 10.32 2.15 35.32
CA GLY A 240 11.35 1.11 35.37
C GLY A 240 12.79 1.68 35.32
N GLN A 241 13.76 0.78 35.16
CA GLN A 241 15.18 1.13 35.05
C GLN A 241 15.56 1.53 33.62
N PRO A 242 16.57 2.40 33.42
CA PRO A 242 17.10 2.69 32.09
C PRO A 242 17.54 1.40 31.37
N THR A 243 17.13 1.24 30.12
CA THR A 243 17.45 0.06 29.30
C THR A 243 18.70 0.36 28.46
N PRO A 244 19.83 -0.35 28.67
CA PRO A 244 21.06 -0.10 27.93
C PRO A 244 20.98 -0.59 26.49
N PHE A 245 21.72 0.09 25.60
CA PHE A 245 21.99 -0.37 24.24
C PHE A 245 23.45 -0.15 23.86
N GLY A 246 23.95 -0.97 22.93
CA GLY A 246 25.31 -0.92 22.44
C GLY A 246 25.52 -1.72 21.17
N THR A 247 26.78 -2.02 20.86
CA THR A 247 27.20 -2.71 19.63
C THR A 247 26.69 -4.15 19.52
N ASP A 248 26.32 -4.76 20.63
CA ASP A 248 25.75 -6.09 20.78
C ASP A 248 24.21 -6.08 20.79
N THR A 249 23.58 -4.90 20.77
CA THR A 249 22.12 -4.79 20.73
C THR A 249 21.62 -5.06 19.33
N SER A 250 20.87 -6.17 19.18
CA SER A 250 20.16 -6.54 17.96
C SER A 250 18.65 -6.49 18.18
N GLY A 251 17.91 -6.03 17.18
CA GLY A 251 16.44 -6.00 17.22
C GLY A 251 15.87 -4.84 18.03
N ALA A 252 14.59 -4.95 18.41
CA ALA A 252 13.87 -3.92 19.14
C ALA A 252 14.31 -3.88 20.62
N ILE A 253 14.50 -2.67 21.16
CA ILE A 253 14.75 -2.46 22.58
C ILE A 253 13.42 -2.40 23.30
N ALA A 254 13.11 -3.45 24.08
CA ALA A 254 11.88 -3.52 24.86
C ALA A 254 11.96 -2.60 26.09
N LEU A 255 11.04 -1.65 26.19
CA LEU A 255 10.88 -0.79 27.37
C LEU A 255 9.88 -1.41 28.37
N PRO A 256 9.92 -1.01 29.65
CA PRO A 256 8.98 -1.52 30.66
C PRO A 256 7.51 -1.28 30.28
N ASP A 257 6.64 -2.21 30.68
CA ASP A 257 5.18 -2.03 30.54
C ASP A 257 4.71 -0.85 31.39
N PHE A 258 4.02 0.09 30.75
CA PHE A 258 3.51 1.33 31.33
C PHE A 258 2.00 1.45 31.21
N THR A 259 1.31 0.44 30.68
CA THR A 259 -0.13 0.49 30.37
C THR A 259 -0.99 0.75 31.59
N LYS A 260 -0.59 0.26 32.78
CA LYS A 260 -1.29 0.51 34.05
C LYS A 260 -1.29 1.97 34.49
N LEU A 261 -0.40 2.79 33.94
CA LEU A 261 -0.32 4.22 34.23
C LEU A 261 -1.23 5.05 33.31
N LEU A 262 -1.72 4.47 32.21
CA LEU A 262 -2.62 5.11 31.25
C LEU A 262 -4.07 5.02 31.72
N THR A 263 -4.41 5.78 32.76
CA THR A 263 -5.79 5.95 33.22
C THR A 263 -6.61 6.81 32.22
N PRO A 264 -7.94 6.90 32.37
CA PRO A 264 -8.72 7.84 31.56
C PRO A 264 -8.22 9.28 31.76
N GLY A 265 -7.74 9.92 30.69
CA GLY A 265 -7.20 11.27 30.73
C GLY A 265 -6.12 11.49 29.67
N GLU A 266 -5.55 12.69 29.68
CA GLU A 266 -4.35 13.00 28.89
C GLU A 266 -3.11 12.53 29.66
N HIS A 267 -2.24 11.80 28.96
CA HIS A 267 -0.98 11.32 29.51
C HIS A 267 0.17 11.66 28.56
N GLN A 268 1.29 12.14 29.12
CA GLN A 268 2.50 12.40 28.36
C GLN A 268 3.44 11.20 28.44
N ILE A 269 3.69 10.54 27.30
CA ILE A 269 4.67 9.46 27.18
C ILE A 269 5.92 10.03 26.51
N ALA A 270 7.08 9.83 27.12
CA ALA A 270 8.36 10.28 26.58
C ALA A 270 9.43 9.19 26.70
N VAL A 271 10.33 9.14 25.73
CA VAL A 271 11.55 8.32 25.79
C VAL A 271 12.74 9.27 25.86
N LYS A 272 13.48 9.21 26.96
CA LYS A 272 14.70 10.01 27.17
C LYS A 272 15.92 9.15 26.87
N MET A 273 16.75 9.65 25.96
CA MET A 273 18.10 9.14 25.75
C MET A 273 19.03 9.61 26.88
N ILE A 274 19.79 8.69 27.46
CA ILE A 274 20.88 8.97 28.40
C ILE A 274 22.17 8.47 27.74
N ASP A 275 23.08 9.40 27.46
CA ASP A 275 24.31 9.15 26.69
C ASP A 275 24.06 8.54 25.29
N GLY A 276 25.14 8.23 24.57
CA GLY A 276 25.10 7.50 23.30
C GLY A 276 24.55 8.26 22.10
N SER A 277 24.24 7.52 21.03
CA SER A 277 23.66 8.06 19.80
C SER A 277 22.15 8.26 19.93
N ARG A 278 21.61 9.32 19.33
CA ARG A 278 20.16 9.48 19.18
C ARG A 278 19.60 8.28 18.40
N MET A 279 18.50 7.71 18.88
CA MET A 279 17.81 6.63 18.20
C MET A 279 16.39 7.07 17.81
N PRO A 280 15.95 6.77 16.57
CA PRO A 280 14.53 6.89 16.25
C PRO A 280 13.73 5.92 17.13
N TYR A 281 12.52 6.31 17.49
CA TYR A 281 11.60 5.46 18.24
C TYR A 281 10.17 5.65 17.74
N THR A 282 9.34 4.63 17.94
CA THR A 282 7.92 4.64 17.61
C THR A 282 7.15 4.15 18.82
N ILE A 283 6.00 4.77 19.11
CA ILE A 283 5.05 4.30 20.12
C ILE A 283 3.79 3.87 19.37
N ALA A 284 3.34 2.63 19.59
CA ALA A 284 2.11 2.10 19.04
C ALA A 284 1.05 1.96 20.14
N VAL A 285 -0.12 2.55 19.94
CA VAL A 285 -1.28 2.41 20.83
C VAL A 285 -2.35 1.62 20.10
N SER A 286 -2.82 0.52 20.70
CA SER A 286 -3.89 -0.30 20.15
C SER A 286 -5.14 -0.16 21.00
N MET A 287 -6.28 0.10 20.37
CA MET A 287 -7.58 0.18 21.02
C MET A 287 -8.63 -0.65 20.27
N HIS A 288 -9.68 -1.07 20.99
CA HIS A 288 -10.84 -1.71 20.38
C HIS A 288 -11.99 -0.70 20.27
N SER A 289 -12.54 -0.55 19.07
CA SER A 289 -13.77 0.19 18.83
C SER A 289 -14.71 -0.67 18.00
N GLU A 290 -15.98 -0.76 18.42
CA GLU A 290 -17.01 -1.45 17.65
C GLU A 290 -17.22 -0.80 16.28
N LYS A 291 -17.07 0.53 16.20
CA LYS A 291 -17.13 1.31 14.96
C LYS A 291 -16.13 2.46 15.02
N PRO A 292 -15.04 2.38 14.24
CA PRO A 292 -14.13 3.51 14.06
C PRO A 292 -14.82 4.71 13.38
N ALA A 293 -14.22 5.89 13.52
CA ALA A 293 -14.71 7.09 12.87
C ALA A 293 -14.53 6.99 11.34
N SER A 294 -15.54 7.47 10.61
CA SER A 294 -15.43 7.65 9.15
C SER A 294 -14.70 8.95 8.83
N SER A 295 -14.04 8.99 7.68
CA SER A 295 -13.51 10.22 7.09
C SER A 295 -14.54 10.82 6.13
N ASP A 296 -14.80 12.12 6.27
CA ASP A 296 -15.68 12.88 5.36
C ASP A 296 -15.12 12.98 3.93
N GLU A 297 -13.82 12.74 3.77
CA GLU A 297 -13.12 12.75 2.48
C GLU A 297 -13.18 11.39 1.76
N CYS A 298 -13.78 10.36 2.39
CA CYS A 298 -13.93 9.05 1.75
C CYS A 298 -14.84 9.16 0.52
N LYS A 299 -14.26 8.86 -0.66
CA LYS A 299 -14.98 8.91 -1.94
C LYS A 299 -16.00 7.78 -2.12
N ILE A 300 -15.84 6.70 -1.36
CA ILE A 300 -16.71 5.53 -1.44
C ILE A 300 -17.74 5.58 -0.32
N GLN A 301 -19.01 5.47 -0.71
CA GLN A 301 -20.10 5.20 0.20
C GLN A 301 -20.43 3.71 0.23
N LEU A 302 -20.65 3.17 1.42
CA LEU A 302 -21.07 1.82 1.71
C LEU A 302 -22.31 1.87 2.62
N GLN A 303 -23.30 1.05 2.29
CA GLN A 303 -24.41 0.72 3.16
C GLN A 303 -24.54 -0.80 3.21
N VAL A 304 -24.74 -1.33 4.40
CA VAL A 304 -24.94 -2.77 4.62
C VAL A 304 -26.06 -2.96 5.63
N ALA A 305 -27.03 -3.81 5.30
CA ALA A 305 -28.11 -4.16 6.21
C ALA A 305 -28.52 -5.63 6.04
N LEU A 306 -28.83 -6.31 7.15
CA LEU A 306 -29.44 -7.64 7.07
C LEU A 306 -30.92 -7.50 6.69
N SER A 307 -31.37 -8.32 5.75
CA SER A 307 -32.79 -8.41 5.40
C SER A 307 -33.63 -8.84 6.61
N ASN A 308 -33.12 -9.78 7.42
CA ASN A 308 -33.73 -10.21 8.67
C ASN A 308 -32.68 -10.25 9.78
N THR A 309 -32.96 -9.57 10.90
CA THR A 309 -32.10 -9.57 12.10
C THR A 309 -32.47 -10.66 13.11
N THR A 310 -33.61 -11.32 12.93
CA THR A 310 -34.01 -12.51 13.69
C THR A 310 -34.34 -13.63 12.71
N VAL A 311 -33.61 -14.74 12.79
CA VAL A 311 -33.73 -15.87 11.87
C VAL A 311 -33.72 -17.18 12.65
N LYS A 312 -34.24 -18.25 12.06
CA LYS A 312 -34.12 -19.61 12.63
C LYS A 312 -32.82 -20.25 12.16
N GLU A 313 -32.24 -21.10 12.98
CA GLU A 313 -31.15 -21.99 12.58
C GLU A 313 -31.53 -22.76 11.30
N GLY A 314 -30.56 -22.90 10.39
CA GLY A 314 -30.72 -23.46 9.05
C GLY A 314 -31.41 -22.54 8.03
N ALA A 315 -31.98 -21.39 8.44
CA ALA A 315 -32.64 -20.48 7.50
C ALA A 315 -31.64 -19.65 6.69
N LEU A 316 -32.07 -19.25 5.50
CA LEU A 316 -31.37 -18.28 4.66
C LEU A 316 -31.74 -16.85 5.07
N THR A 317 -30.75 -15.97 5.06
CA THR A 317 -30.91 -14.51 5.12
C THR A 317 -29.94 -13.85 4.15
N GLU A 318 -30.00 -12.54 4.02
CA GLU A 318 -29.12 -11.79 3.12
C GLU A 318 -28.59 -10.54 3.82
N ALA A 319 -27.33 -10.20 3.56
CA ALA A 319 -26.80 -8.87 3.78
C ALA A 319 -26.91 -8.08 2.48
N GLN A 320 -27.77 -7.07 2.45
CA GLN A 320 -27.91 -6.15 1.33
C GLN A 320 -26.73 -5.18 1.33
N VAL A 321 -25.94 -5.19 0.26
CA VAL A 321 -24.77 -4.34 0.09
C VAL A 321 -25.04 -3.31 -0.99
N VAL A 322 -24.81 -2.04 -0.66
CA VAL A 322 -24.80 -0.93 -1.61
C VAL A 322 -23.45 -0.24 -1.52
N CYS A 323 -22.71 -0.19 -2.62
CA CYS A 323 -21.47 0.56 -2.72
C CYS A 323 -21.59 1.61 -3.83
N ARG A 324 -21.15 2.84 -3.57
CA ARG A 324 -21.28 3.96 -4.50
C ARG A 324 -20.02 4.81 -4.51
N ASN A 325 -19.59 5.23 -5.70
CA ASN A 325 -18.63 6.30 -5.85
C ASN A 325 -19.35 7.66 -5.77
N ASN A 326 -19.05 8.45 -4.73
CA ASN A 326 -19.61 9.78 -4.52
C ASN A 326 -18.78 10.90 -5.17
N ALA A 327 -17.61 10.58 -5.73
CA ALA A 327 -16.78 11.54 -6.43
C ALA A 327 -17.37 11.91 -7.80
N LYS A 328 -16.89 13.03 -8.37
CA LYS A 328 -17.28 13.51 -9.70
C LYS A 328 -16.43 12.89 -10.81
N GLU A 329 -15.41 12.15 -10.43
CA GLU A 329 -14.49 11.42 -11.29
C GLU A 329 -14.57 9.91 -11.05
N ALA A 330 -14.03 9.12 -11.97
CA ALA A 330 -13.83 7.69 -11.75
C ALA A 330 -12.77 7.48 -10.66
N VAL A 331 -12.94 6.45 -9.84
CA VAL A 331 -12.02 6.11 -8.74
C VAL A 331 -11.42 4.72 -8.93
N PRO A 332 -10.12 4.54 -8.68
CA PRO A 332 -9.43 3.29 -8.92
C PRO A 332 -9.51 2.34 -7.74
N THR A 333 -9.60 1.04 -8.04
CA THR A 333 -9.49 -0.04 -7.05
C THR A 333 -10.30 0.14 -5.74
N PRO A 334 -11.61 0.45 -5.79
CA PRO A 334 -12.41 0.45 -4.56
C PRO A 334 -12.43 -0.92 -3.90
N VAL A 335 -12.47 -0.92 -2.57
CA VAL A 335 -12.62 -2.12 -1.75
C VAL A 335 -13.74 -1.88 -0.73
N ALA A 336 -14.59 -2.89 -0.57
CA ALA A 336 -15.56 -2.96 0.52
C ALA A 336 -15.32 -4.24 1.32
N ILE A 337 -15.27 -4.12 2.64
CA ILE A 337 -15.10 -5.22 3.57
C ILE A 337 -16.39 -5.33 4.39
N ILE A 338 -17.11 -6.42 4.17
CA ILE A 338 -18.41 -6.67 4.78
C ILE A 338 -18.21 -7.59 5.98
N GLY A 339 -18.46 -7.05 7.18
CA GLY A 339 -18.39 -7.82 8.41
C GLY A 339 -19.60 -8.74 8.57
N ILE A 340 -19.36 -10.03 8.77
CA ILE A 340 -20.38 -11.05 8.94
C ILE A 340 -20.52 -11.43 10.43
N PRO A 341 -21.74 -11.47 10.99
CA PRO A 341 -21.97 -11.97 12.35
C PRO A 341 -21.52 -13.43 12.50
N GLY A 342 -20.93 -13.79 13.66
CA GLY A 342 -20.26 -15.09 13.85
C GLY A 342 -21.14 -16.35 13.72
N GLY A 343 -22.46 -16.24 13.83
CA GLY A 343 -23.39 -17.35 13.61
C GLY A 343 -23.91 -17.49 12.17
N LEU A 344 -23.49 -16.60 11.26
CA LEU A 344 -23.86 -16.62 9.86
C LEU A 344 -22.70 -17.11 8.98
N GLU A 345 -23.00 -17.96 8.01
CA GLU A 345 -22.03 -18.48 7.04
C GLU A 345 -22.35 -17.98 5.64
N VAL A 346 -21.32 -17.60 4.88
CA VAL A 346 -21.46 -17.01 3.54
C VAL A 346 -21.60 -18.10 2.49
N ARG A 347 -22.53 -17.92 1.53
CA ARG A 347 -22.62 -18.81 0.37
C ARG A 347 -21.52 -18.48 -0.66
N HIS A 348 -20.40 -19.19 -0.57
CA HIS A 348 -19.24 -18.98 -1.46
C HIS A 348 -19.57 -19.04 -2.96
N ASP A 349 -20.49 -19.90 -3.40
CA ASP A 349 -20.85 -19.99 -4.81
C ASP A 349 -21.54 -18.72 -5.33
N GLN A 350 -22.28 -17.99 -4.48
CA GLN A 350 -22.82 -16.69 -4.88
C GLN A 350 -21.72 -15.65 -5.12
N LEU A 351 -20.67 -15.65 -4.30
CA LEU A 351 -19.56 -14.72 -4.49
C LEU A 351 -18.87 -14.97 -5.85
N LYS A 352 -18.76 -16.23 -6.27
CA LYS A 352 -18.29 -16.60 -7.62
C LYS A 352 -19.25 -16.13 -8.71
N GLU A 353 -20.56 -16.21 -8.49
CA GLU A 353 -21.58 -15.68 -9.41
C GLU A 353 -21.47 -14.14 -9.55
N LEU A 354 -21.16 -13.42 -8.47
CA LEU A 354 -20.94 -11.97 -8.50
C LEU A 354 -19.69 -11.60 -9.33
N VAL A 355 -18.62 -12.40 -9.24
CA VAL A 355 -17.44 -12.23 -10.11
C VAL A 355 -17.77 -12.54 -11.56
N LYS A 356 -18.48 -13.66 -11.82
CA LYS A 356 -18.85 -14.09 -13.18
C LYS A 356 -19.78 -13.10 -13.88
N SER A 357 -20.63 -12.41 -13.11
CA SER A 357 -21.53 -11.35 -13.61
C SER A 357 -20.87 -9.96 -13.65
N GLU A 358 -19.58 -9.87 -13.35
CA GLU A 358 -18.78 -8.64 -13.34
C GLU A 358 -19.32 -7.55 -12.38
N LYS A 359 -20.18 -7.92 -11.41
CA LYS A 359 -20.63 -7.01 -10.35
C LYS A 359 -19.51 -6.63 -9.39
N ILE A 360 -18.56 -7.53 -9.21
CA ILE A 360 -17.30 -7.34 -8.50
C ILE A 360 -16.18 -7.95 -9.34
N ALA A 361 -14.95 -7.47 -9.18
CA ALA A 361 -13.79 -7.99 -9.90
C ALA A 361 -13.18 -9.23 -9.23
N ALA A 362 -13.19 -9.26 -7.90
CA ALA A 362 -12.72 -10.37 -7.08
C ALA A 362 -13.32 -10.31 -5.68
N TYR A 363 -13.12 -11.37 -4.90
CA TYR A 363 -13.46 -11.39 -3.49
C TYR A 363 -12.45 -12.24 -2.69
N GLU A 364 -12.38 -11.98 -1.39
CA GLU A 364 -11.74 -12.84 -0.40
C GLU A 364 -12.69 -13.04 0.79
N VAL A 365 -12.54 -14.16 1.49
CA VAL A 365 -13.25 -14.41 2.76
C VAL A 365 -12.19 -14.67 3.82
N LEU A 366 -12.02 -13.70 4.72
CA LEU A 366 -10.97 -13.69 5.74
C LEU A 366 -11.63 -13.75 7.12
N GLY A 367 -11.82 -14.97 7.64
CA GLY A 367 -12.57 -15.19 8.86
C GLY A 367 -14.01 -14.68 8.71
N ARG A 368 -14.34 -13.56 9.36
CA ARG A 368 -15.66 -12.93 9.33
C ARG A 368 -15.78 -11.74 8.36
N ASP A 369 -14.70 -11.41 7.65
CA ASP A 369 -14.69 -10.32 6.67
C ASP A 369 -14.85 -10.90 5.26
N VAL A 370 -15.87 -10.45 4.54
CA VAL A 370 -15.99 -10.66 3.08
C VAL A 370 -15.43 -9.43 2.39
N VAL A 371 -14.27 -9.57 1.76
CA VAL A 371 -13.61 -8.49 1.03
C VAL A 371 -14.05 -8.53 -0.43
N LEU A 372 -14.48 -7.40 -0.95
CA LEU A 372 -14.99 -7.23 -2.31
C LEU A 372 -14.15 -6.19 -3.03
N TYR A 373 -13.69 -6.51 -4.23
CA TYR A 373 -12.80 -5.66 -5.02
C TYR A 373 -13.48 -5.20 -6.29
N TRP A 374 -13.28 -3.93 -6.64
CA TRP A 374 -13.57 -3.38 -7.97
C TRP A 374 -12.28 -2.92 -8.62
N ARG A 375 -12.24 -2.89 -9.96
CA ARG A 375 -11.08 -2.36 -10.71
C ARG A 375 -11.13 -0.84 -10.79
N GLU A 376 -12.33 -0.33 -11.00
CA GLU A 376 -12.67 1.07 -11.14
C GLU A 376 -14.16 1.21 -10.82
N MET A 377 -14.56 2.35 -10.30
CA MET A 377 -15.97 2.77 -10.27
C MET A 377 -16.08 4.15 -10.90
N LYS A 378 -16.93 4.31 -11.91
CA LYS A 378 -17.17 5.59 -12.59
C LYS A 378 -17.79 6.60 -11.64
N ALA A 379 -17.73 7.88 -12.01
CA ALA A 379 -18.36 8.95 -11.26
C ALA A 379 -19.84 8.66 -11.01
N GLY A 380 -20.27 8.68 -9.75
CA GLY A 380 -21.66 8.41 -9.36
C GLY A 380 -22.12 6.96 -9.50
N GLU A 381 -21.26 6.03 -9.96
CA GLU A 381 -21.61 4.62 -10.14
C GLU A 381 -22.04 3.99 -8.82
N LYS A 382 -23.13 3.22 -8.87
CA LYS A 382 -23.71 2.51 -7.74
C LYS A 382 -23.82 1.02 -8.11
N VAL A 383 -23.28 0.16 -7.26
CA VAL A 383 -23.45 -1.29 -7.33
C VAL A 383 -24.26 -1.76 -6.13
N GLU A 384 -25.17 -2.71 -6.38
CA GLU A 384 -26.09 -3.24 -5.38
C GLU A 384 -26.32 -4.74 -5.61
N PHE A 385 -26.19 -5.50 -4.53
CA PHE A 385 -26.41 -6.93 -4.52
C PHE A 385 -26.55 -7.47 -3.09
N PRO A 386 -27.28 -8.58 -2.89
CA PRO A 386 -27.27 -9.31 -1.65
C PRO A 386 -26.05 -10.22 -1.55
N ILE A 387 -25.57 -10.43 -0.32
CA ILE A 387 -24.74 -11.57 0.08
C ILE A 387 -25.64 -12.53 0.85
N SER A 388 -25.86 -13.73 0.32
CA SER A 388 -26.63 -14.80 0.92
C SER A 388 -25.86 -15.45 2.06
N LEU A 389 -26.55 -15.59 3.18
CA LEU A 389 -26.03 -16.09 4.44
C LEU A 389 -26.91 -17.22 4.97
N ILE A 390 -26.29 -18.23 5.57
CA ILE A 390 -26.96 -19.34 6.26
C ILE A 390 -26.81 -19.13 7.76
N ALA A 391 -27.91 -19.26 8.51
CA ALA A 391 -27.88 -19.18 9.96
C ALA A 391 -27.46 -20.52 10.58
N SER A 392 -26.18 -20.68 10.90
CA SER A 392 -25.61 -21.99 11.23
C SER A 392 -25.54 -22.27 12.73
N ILE A 393 -25.44 -21.25 13.59
CA ILE A 393 -25.29 -21.44 15.05
C ILE A 393 -26.27 -20.55 15.81
N PRO A 394 -27.17 -21.11 16.66
CA PRO A 394 -28.06 -20.32 17.52
C PRO A 394 -27.30 -19.41 18.48
N GLY A 395 -27.77 -18.17 18.63
CA GLY A 395 -27.14 -17.18 19.51
C GLY A 395 -27.41 -15.73 19.08
N GLN A 396 -26.77 -14.80 19.78
CA GLN A 396 -26.76 -13.37 19.43
C GLN A 396 -25.35 -12.96 19.05
N TYR A 397 -25.20 -12.34 17.88
CA TYR A 397 -23.89 -12.04 17.31
C TYR A 397 -23.83 -10.62 16.78
N THR A 398 -22.67 -9.99 16.99
CA THR A 398 -22.28 -8.71 16.37
C THR A 398 -21.11 -8.96 15.42
N ALA A 399 -21.22 -8.45 14.21
CA ALA A 399 -20.16 -8.49 13.20
C ALA A 399 -18.99 -7.54 13.54
N PRO A 400 -17.84 -7.64 12.86
CA PRO A 400 -16.96 -6.48 12.70
C PRO A 400 -17.71 -5.33 11.99
N ALA A 401 -17.31 -4.07 12.21
CA ALA A 401 -17.83 -2.97 11.42
C ALA A 401 -17.43 -3.13 9.94
N SER A 402 -18.40 -2.97 9.05
CA SER A 402 -18.14 -2.98 7.61
C SER A 402 -17.48 -1.67 7.20
N ARG A 403 -16.66 -1.70 6.14
CA ARG A 403 -15.89 -0.52 5.71
C ARG A 403 -15.66 -0.48 4.20
N ALA A 404 -15.54 0.71 3.63
CA ALA A 404 -15.10 0.94 2.26
C ALA A 404 -14.16 2.16 2.17
N TYR A 405 -13.54 2.40 1.02
CA TYR A 405 -12.10 2.19 0.84
C TYR A 405 -11.61 2.40 -0.61
N LEU A 406 -10.63 3.27 -0.90
CA LEU A 406 -9.78 3.11 -2.08
C LEU A 406 -8.51 2.36 -1.70
N TYR A 407 -8.18 1.26 -2.37
CA TYR A 407 -7.08 0.37 -1.95
C TYR A 407 -5.72 1.08 -1.80
N TYR A 408 -5.41 2.01 -2.71
CA TYR A 408 -4.16 2.78 -2.72
C TYR A 408 -4.28 4.18 -2.07
N THR A 409 -5.43 4.51 -1.46
CA THR A 409 -5.66 5.74 -0.67
C THR A 409 -6.55 5.37 0.52
N ASP A 410 -5.99 4.58 1.44
CA ASP A 410 -6.74 3.98 2.54
C ASP A 410 -6.81 4.86 3.79
N GLU A 411 -6.20 6.04 3.80
CA GLU A 411 -6.32 7.03 4.88
C GLU A 411 -7.77 7.53 5.06
N HIS A 412 -8.58 7.46 4.00
CA HIS A 412 -9.98 7.85 4.03
C HIS A 412 -10.88 6.62 3.94
N LYS A 413 -11.45 6.22 5.09
CA LYS A 413 -12.37 5.09 5.17
C LYS A 413 -13.76 5.54 5.59
N GLN A 414 -14.77 4.91 5.04
CA GLN A 414 -16.12 4.98 5.57
C GLN A 414 -16.44 3.69 6.32
N TRP A 415 -16.94 3.84 7.55
CA TRP A 415 -17.34 2.76 8.44
C TRP A 415 -18.85 2.72 8.62
N VAL A 416 -19.41 1.51 8.55
CA VAL A 416 -20.83 1.22 8.76
C VAL A 416 -21.01 0.48 10.07
N ASP A 417 -22.14 0.70 10.74
CA ASP A 417 -22.45 0.01 11.99
C ASP A 417 -22.36 -1.51 11.83
N PRO A 418 -21.80 -2.23 12.83
CA PRO A 418 -21.78 -3.67 12.84
C PRO A 418 -23.17 -4.29 12.63
N LEU A 419 -23.26 -5.29 11.75
CA LEU A 419 -24.46 -6.09 11.61
C LEU A 419 -24.71 -6.88 12.91
N LYS A 420 -25.98 -6.97 13.31
CA LYS A 420 -26.42 -7.71 14.49
C LYS A 420 -27.50 -8.72 14.10
N VAL A 421 -27.41 -9.94 14.62
CA VAL A 421 -28.37 -11.00 14.33
C VAL A 421 -28.65 -11.84 15.58
N THR A 422 -29.90 -12.27 15.70
CA THR A 422 -30.37 -13.30 16.63
C THR A 422 -30.76 -14.53 15.84
N ILE A 423 -30.11 -15.65 16.12
CA ILE A 423 -30.40 -16.95 15.51
C ILE A 423 -31.12 -17.80 16.55
N GLN A 424 -32.38 -18.11 16.30
CA GLN A 424 -33.22 -18.92 17.17
C GLN A 424 -32.97 -20.40 16.88
N PRO A 425 -32.79 -21.24 17.91
CA PRO A 425 -32.65 -22.68 17.71
C PRO A 425 -33.92 -23.23 17.05
N ILE A 426 -33.77 -24.28 16.24
CA ILE A 426 -34.94 -25.06 15.83
C ILE A 426 -35.47 -25.75 17.09
N ALA A 427 -36.69 -25.43 17.48
CA ALA A 427 -37.36 -26.16 18.55
C ALA A 427 -37.49 -27.64 18.12
N ASN A 428 -36.91 -28.53 18.93
CA ASN A 428 -36.86 -30.00 18.84
C ASN A 428 -35.52 -30.59 18.37
N ARG A 429 -34.64 -30.88 19.34
CA ARG A 429 -34.03 -32.20 19.48
C ARG A 429 -34.16 -32.68 20.91
#